data_AF-A0A8H5FIV4-F1
#
_entry.id   AF-A0A8H5FIV4-F1
#
_cell.length_a   1.000
_cell.length_b   1.000
_cell.length_c   1.000
_cell.angle_alpha   90.00
_cell.angle_beta   90.00
_cell.angle_gamma   90.00
#
_symmetry.space_group_name_H-M   'P 1'
#
loop_
_entity.id
_entity.type
_entity.pdbx_description
1 polymer ?
#
loop_
_entity_poly.entity_id
_entity_poly.type
_entity_poly.pdbx_seq_one_letter_code
_entity_poly.pdbx_strand_id
1 'polypeptide(L)'
;MEVLNPSSALLSNYEVLTLLRELESDHINRTRIALRVKKEEEAAGGTSSIVPGAKHPAMVETSENLRTIQAIQYLSAPHQPTSMQTPESITKLTKALAKYDLTKAEKLQIINLAPTQPVELYVIIEELEDRLGESMNEILTLVGSSLSESPLASQTPPDTLALPTSRVKANEFDDDDPLHYPDMDADGDIDMEEHFDDTGEGAGIEGDLDVEED
;
A
#
# COMPACT_ATOMS: atom_id res chain seq x y z
N MET A 1 -18.61 24.48 -15.57
CA MET A 1 -18.51 23.69 -14.34
C MET A 1 -18.51 24.68 -13.20
N GLU A 2 -19.50 24.64 -12.31
CA GLU A 2 -19.61 25.57 -11.17
C GLU A 2 -19.43 24.79 -9.86
N VAL A 3 -18.69 25.37 -8.93
CA VAL A 3 -18.44 24.75 -7.62
C VAL A 3 -19.63 25.07 -6.71
N LEU A 4 -20.39 24.04 -6.33
CA LEU A 4 -21.54 24.20 -5.43
C LEU A 4 -21.12 24.40 -3.96
N ASN A 5 -20.11 23.64 -3.52
CA ASN A 5 -19.55 23.75 -2.18
C ASN A 5 -18.04 23.51 -2.24
N PRO A 6 -17.20 24.52 -1.89
CA PRO A 6 -15.75 24.38 -1.94
C PRO A 6 -15.18 23.44 -0.87
N SER A 7 -15.90 23.21 0.24
CA SER A 7 -15.44 22.39 1.37
C SER A 7 -16.60 21.56 1.91
N SER A 8 -16.91 20.46 1.24
CA SER A 8 -18.01 19.56 1.62
C SER A 8 -17.68 18.71 2.86
N ALA A 9 -16.42 18.29 3.00
CA ALA A 9 -15.97 17.41 4.06
C ALA A 9 -14.48 17.64 4.37
N LEU A 10 -14.09 17.21 5.57
CA LEU A 10 -12.70 17.07 5.98
C LEU A 10 -12.40 15.57 6.12
N LEU A 11 -11.30 15.13 5.53
CA LEU A 11 -10.85 13.75 5.57
C LEU A 11 -9.50 13.70 6.29
N SER A 12 -9.33 12.69 7.13
CA SER A 12 -8.05 12.38 7.77
C SER A 12 -7.08 11.75 6.77
N ASN A 13 -5.78 11.85 7.07
CA ASN A 13 -4.72 11.25 6.28
C ASN A 13 -4.95 9.73 6.09
N TYR A 14 -5.46 9.06 7.11
CA TYR A 14 -5.80 7.64 7.06
C TYR A 14 -6.96 7.35 6.08
N GLU A 15 -8.04 8.13 6.12
CA GLU A 15 -9.17 7.96 5.21
C GLU A 15 -8.77 8.23 3.76
N VAL A 16 -7.97 9.28 3.55
CA VAL A 16 -7.42 9.59 2.22
C VAL A 16 -6.53 8.45 1.73
N LEU A 17 -5.63 7.94 2.56
CA LEU A 17 -4.77 6.82 2.19
C LEU A 17 -5.58 5.55 1.86
N THR A 18 -6.60 5.25 2.66
CA THR A 18 -7.49 4.10 2.44
C THR A 18 -8.21 4.22 1.10
N LEU A 19 -8.78 5.39 0.81
CA LEU A 19 -9.46 5.66 -0.45
C LEU A 19 -8.51 5.57 -1.65
N LEU A 20 -7.30 6.12 -1.54
CA LEU A 20 -6.32 6.06 -2.62
C LEU A 20 -5.91 4.62 -2.95
N ARG A 21 -5.71 3.77 -1.93
CA ARG A 21 -5.41 2.33 -2.10
C ARG A 21 -6.58 1.58 -2.74
N GLU A 22 -7.81 1.89 -2.33
CA GLU A 22 -9.02 1.31 -2.93
C GLU A 22 -9.09 1.65 -4.42
N LEU A 23 -8.93 2.93 -4.78
CA LEU A 23 -8.95 3.40 -6.17
C LEU A 23 -7.84 2.77 -7.03
N GLU A 24 -6.65 2.60 -6.47
CA GLU A 24 -5.54 1.90 -7.13
C GLU A 24 -5.86 0.42 -7.36
N SER A 25 -6.37 -0.27 -6.34
CA SER A 25 -6.76 -1.69 -6.46
C SER A 25 -7.87 -1.90 -7.49
N ASP A 26 -8.87 -1.00 -7.50
CA ASP A 26 -9.97 -0.99 -8.45
C ASP A 26 -9.48 -0.81 -9.88
N HIS A 27 -8.50 0.08 -10.07
CA HIS A 27 -7.90 0.31 -11.37
C HIS A 27 -7.14 -0.92 -11.85
N ILE A 28 -6.28 -1.50 -10.99
CA ILE A 28 -5.52 -2.73 -11.31
C ILE A 28 -6.49 -3.85 -11.68
N ASN A 29 -7.58 -4.02 -10.93
CA ASN A 29 -8.57 -5.06 -11.19
C ASN A 29 -9.30 -4.84 -12.52
N ARG A 30 -9.73 -3.61 -12.82
CA ARG A 30 -10.39 -3.28 -14.10
C ARG A 30 -9.45 -3.52 -15.28
N THR A 31 -8.20 -3.08 -15.18
CA THR A 31 -7.19 -3.26 -16.23
C THR A 31 -6.89 -4.76 -16.45
N ARG A 32 -6.72 -5.54 -15.37
CA ARG A 32 -6.48 -6.99 -15.45
C ARG A 32 -7.65 -7.74 -16.11
N ILE A 33 -8.89 -7.39 -15.76
CA ILE A 33 -10.08 -7.99 -16.37
C ILE A 33 -10.17 -7.62 -17.85
N ALA A 34 -9.91 -6.36 -18.21
CA ALA A 34 -9.92 -5.90 -19.60
C ALA A 34 -8.91 -6.65 -20.47
N LEU A 35 -7.69 -6.89 -19.96
CA LEU A 35 -6.66 -7.64 -20.66
C LEU A 35 -7.04 -9.12 -20.83
N ARG A 36 -7.62 -9.76 -19.80
CA ARG A 36 -8.09 -11.15 -19.90
C ARG A 36 -9.18 -11.32 -20.95
N VAL A 37 -10.18 -10.42 -20.96
CA VAL A 37 -11.27 -10.45 -21.94
C VAL A 37 -10.73 -10.26 -23.36
N LYS A 38 -9.81 -9.31 -23.57
CA LYS A 38 -9.18 -9.10 -24.87
C LYS A 38 -8.43 -10.35 -25.36
N LYS A 39 -7.67 -11.01 -24.48
CA LYS A 39 -6.95 -12.25 -24.80
C LYS A 39 -7.90 -13.40 -25.14
N GLU A 40 -9.02 -13.53 -24.44
CA GLU A 40 -10.06 -14.53 -24.72
C GLU A 40 -10.81 -14.25 -26.04
N GLU A 41 -11.13 -12.99 -26.35
CA GLU A 41 -11.76 -12.60 -27.61
C GLU A 41 -10.83 -12.83 -28.82
N GLU A 42 -9.54 -12.53 -28.68
CA GLU A 42 -8.51 -12.79 -29.69
C GLU A 42 -8.31 -14.30 -29.90
N ALA A 43 -8.30 -15.10 -28.83
CA ALA A 43 -8.19 -16.56 -28.91
C ALA A 43 -9.43 -17.24 -29.52
N ALA A 44 -10.62 -16.66 -29.34
CA ALA A 44 -11.87 -17.15 -29.89
C ALA A 44 -12.07 -16.80 -31.39
N GLY A 45 -11.10 -16.15 -32.04
CA GLY A 45 -11.18 -15.78 -33.45
C GLY A 45 -12.24 -14.71 -33.75
N GLY A 46 -12.66 -13.96 -32.73
CA GLY A 46 -13.63 -12.87 -32.87
C GLY A 46 -13.05 -11.76 -33.74
N THR A 47 -13.68 -11.49 -34.89
CA THR A 47 -13.38 -10.28 -35.66
C THR A 47 -13.69 -9.09 -34.77
N SER A 48 -12.66 -8.34 -34.42
CA SER A 48 -12.76 -7.14 -33.60
C SER A 48 -13.89 -6.25 -34.10
N SER A 49 -15.00 -6.18 -33.34
CA SER A 49 -16.06 -5.18 -33.56
C SER A 49 -15.57 -3.81 -33.06
N ILE A 50 -14.36 -3.42 -33.48
CA ILE A 50 -13.85 -2.08 -33.29
C ILE A 50 -14.39 -1.26 -34.46
N VAL A 51 -15.40 -0.45 -34.14
CA VAL A 51 -15.59 0.80 -34.87
C VAL A 51 -14.24 1.56 -34.79
N PRO A 52 -13.60 1.90 -35.92
CA PRO A 52 -12.32 2.61 -35.90
C PRO A 52 -12.47 3.89 -35.08
N GLY A 53 -11.80 3.97 -33.93
CA GLY A 53 -11.81 5.14 -33.03
C GLY A 53 -12.64 5.01 -31.75
N ALA A 54 -13.40 3.93 -31.54
CA ALA A 54 -14.04 3.67 -30.26
C ALA A 54 -13.09 2.88 -29.34
N LYS A 55 -12.45 3.55 -28.36
CA LYS A 55 -11.74 2.86 -27.28
C LYS A 55 -12.74 1.89 -26.61
N HIS A 56 -12.33 0.65 -26.38
CA HIS A 56 -13.15 -0.34 -25.66
C HIS A 56 -13.61 0.29 -24.32
N PRO A 57 -14.86 0.10 -23.87
CA PRO A 57 -15.35 0.73 -22.62
C PRO A 57 -14.55 0.32 -21.38
N ALA A 58 -13.75 -0.76 -21.47
CA ALA A 58 -12.81 -1.17 -20.43
C ALA A 58 -11.41 -0.53 -20.53
N MET A 59 -11.10 0.16 -21.63
CA MET A 59 -9.87 0.94 -21.84
C MET A 59 -10.09 2.44 -21.57
N VAL A 60 -10.80 2.76 -20.48
CA VAL A 60 -10.69 4.10 -19.91
C VAL A 60 -9.29 4.16 -19.29
N GLU A 61 -8.31 4.58 -20.09
CA GLU A 61 -7.03 5.10 -19.60
C GLU A 61 -7.37 6.14 -18.55
N THR A 62 -7.21 5.78 -17.28
CA THR A 62 -7.12 6.77 -16.21
C THR A 62 -5.99 7.69 -16.61
N SER A 63 -6.27 8.99 -16.67
CA SER A 63 -5.27 9.97 -17.06
C SER A 63 -4.02 9.77 -16.21
N GLU A 64 -2.85 9.66 -16.84
CA GLU A 64 -1.54 9.53 -16.15
C GLU A 64 -1.30 10.63 -15.10
N ASN A 65 -2.06 11.74 -15.18
CA ASN A 65 -2.07 12.85 -14.21
C ASN A 65 -2.75 12.50 -12.87
N LEU A 66 -3.50 11.39 -12.80
CA LEU A 66 -3.98 10.80 -11.56
C LEU A 66 -2.82 10.03 -10.92
N ARG A 67 -1.69 10.69 -10.67
CA ARG A 67 -0.52 10.09 -9.98
C ARG A 67 -0.83 9.94 -8.49
N THR A 68 -1.75 9.03 -8.19
CA THR A 68 -2.08 8.49 -6.86
C THR A 68 -0.80 8.07 -6.12
N ILE A 69 0.23 7.64 -6.86
CA ILE A 69 1.52 7.17 -6.34
C ILE A 69 2.20 8.16 -5.40
N GLN A 70 2.25 9.47 -5.73
CA GLN A 70 2.98 10.44 -4.89
C GLN A 70 2.30 10.65 -3.53
N ALA A 71 0.97 10.69 -3.52
CA ALA A 71 0.19 10.85 -2.28
C ALA A 71 0.24 9.57 -1.43
N ILE A 72 0.11 8.39 -2.04
CA ILE A 72 0.25 7.11 -1.35
C ILE A 72 1.64 6.98 -0.73
N GLN A 73 2.70 7.32 -1.48
CA GLN A 73 4.08 7.27 -1.00
C GLN A 73 4.31 8.20 0.20
N TYR A 74 3.83 9.44 0.11
CA TYR A 74 3.92 10.39 1.22
C TYR A 74 3.16 9.89 2.45
N LEU A 75 1.90 9.51 2.28
CA LEU A 75 1.02 9.08 3.38
C LEU A 75 1.38 7.70 3.94
N SER A 76 2.15 6.88 3.22
CA SER A 76 2.65 5.59 3.70
C SER A 76 4.08 5.65 4.23
N ALA A 77 4.70 6.84 4.27
CA ALA A 77 6.08 6.97 4.70
C ALA A 77 6.26 6.54 6.17
N PRO A 78 7.42 5.95 6.55
CA PRO A 78 7.61 5.39 7.90
C PRO A 78 7.47 6.38 9.06
N HIS A 79 7.65 7.68 8.79
CA HIS A 79 7.53 8.74 9.77
C HIS A 79 6.09 9.24 9.95
N GLN A 80 5.15 8.80 9.11
CA GLN A 80 3.74 9.16 9.22
C GLN A 80 3.02 8.19 10.17
N PRO A 81 2.13 8.70 11.05
CA PRO A 81 1.42 7.86 12.02
C PRO A 81 0.32 6.99 11.38
N THR A 82 -0.04 7.26 10.13
CA THR A 82 -1.03 6.52 9.32
C THR A 82 -0.80 5.01 9.31
N SER A 83 0.46 4.56 9.35
CA SER A 83 0.83 3.13 9.38
C SER A 83 0.48 2.44 10.69
N MET A 84 0.44 3.19 11.80
CA MET A 84 0.18 2.70 13.15
C MET A 84 -1.28 2.90 13.57
N GLN A 85 -2.09 3.51 12.70
CA GLN A 85 -3.49 3.85 12.94
C GLN A 85 -4.44 2.79 12.39
N THR A 86 -5.57 2.64 13.07
CA THR A 86 -6.68 1.77 12.65
C THR A 86 -7.98 2.58 12.67
N PRO A 87 -9.02 2.17 11.91
CA PRO A 87 -10.28 2.93 11.89
C PRO A 87 -10.95 2.96 13.27
N GLU A 88 -10.76 1.88 14.04
CA GLU A 88 -11.24 1.78 15.42
C GLU A 88 -10.49 2.74 16.35
N SER A 89 -9.16 2.82 16.24
CA SER A 89 -8.36 3.69 17.08
C SER A 89 -8.64 5.17 16.79
N ILE A 90 -8.79 5.54 15.51
CA ILE A 90 -9.17 6.90 15.09
C ILE A 90 -10.55 7.26 15.62
N THR A 91 -11.53 6.35 15.50
CA THR A 91 -12.90 6.59 16.01
C THR A 91 -12.91 6.77 17.51
N LYS A 92 -12.15 5.94 18.24
CA LYS A 92 -12.01 6.01 19.70
C LYS A 92 -11.34 7.32 20.12
N LEU A 93 -10.24 7.70 19.47
CA LEU A 93 -9.53 8.94 19.72
C LEU A 93 -10.42 10.15 19.44
N THR A 94 -11.13 10.17 18.31
CA THR A 94 -12.04 11.27 17.94
C THR A 94 -13.14 11.46 18.99
N LYS A 95 -13.72 10.36 19.49
CA LYS A 95 -14.72 10.41 20.57
C LYS A 95 -14.10 10.89 21.88
N ALA A 96 -12.89 10.43 22.23
CA ALA A 96 -12.20 10.86 23.43
C ALA A 96 -11.82 12.35 23.39
N LEU A 97 -11.44 12.88 22.22
CA LEU A 97 -11.12 14.29 22.02
C LEU A 97 -12.36 15.20 22.06
N ALA A 98 -13.58 14.65 21.97
CA ALA A 98 -14.81 15.44 22.02
C ALA A 98 -15.05 16.09 23.38
N LYS A 99 -14.45 15.57 24.46
CA LYS A 99 -14.56 16.16 25.81
C LYS A 99 -13.78 17.47 25.98
N TYR A 100 -12.80 17.71 25.10
CA TYR A 100 -12.00 18.93 25.12
C TYR A 100 -12.58 19.95 24.15
N ASP A 101 -12.43 21.23 24.50
CA ASP A 101 -12.81 22.35 23.66
C ASP A 101 -11.79 22.54 22.54
N LEU A 102 -11.79 21.63 21.57
CA LEU A 102 -10.94 21.64 20.39
C LEU A 102 -11.79 21.86 19.14
N THR A 103 -11.30 22.70 18.23
CA THR A 103 -11.92 22.92 16.93
C THR A 103 -11.85 21.66 16.08
N LYS A 104 -12.68 21.58 15.02
CA LYS A 104 -12.63 20.44 14.08
C LYS A 104 -11.26 20.31 13.41
N ALA A 105 -10.61 21.44 13.10
CA ALA A 105 -9.29 21.47 12.50
C ALA A 105 -8.22 20.95 13.45
N GLU A 106 -8.23 21.38 14.72
CA GLU A 106 -7.29 20.90 15.75
C GLU A 106 -7.44 19.39 15.98
N LYS A 107 -8.69 18.89 16.09
CA LYS A 107 -8.96 17.45 16.22
C LYS A 107 -8.39 16.68 15.03
N LEU A 108 -8.61 17.19 13.81
CA LEU A 108 -8.09 16.58 12.59
C LEU A 108 -6.55 16.59 12.56
N GLN A 109 -5.91 17.68 12.98
CA GLN A 109 -4.47 17.79 13.05
C GLN A 109 -3.87 16.83 14.10
N ILE A 110 -4.50 16.69 15.26
CA ILE A 110 -4.09 15.71 16.28
C ILE A 110 -4.19 14.29 15.71
N ILE A 111 -5.25 13.96 14.98
CA ILE A 111 -5.39 12.65 14.32
C ILE A 111 -4.31 12.46 13.25
N ASN A 112 -4.04 13.46 12.44
CA ASN A 112 -3.11 13.35 11.30
C ASN A 112 -1.64 13.30 11.72
N LEU A 113 -1.26 14.03 12.77
CA LEU A 113 0.13 14.13 13.25
C LEU A 113 0.43 13.18 14.41
N ALA A 114 -0.60 12.76 15.15
CA ALA A 114 -0.50 11.91 16.33
C ALA A 114 0.60 12.38 17.31
N PRO A 115 0.45 13.58 17.90
CA PRO A 115 1.48 14.17 18.74
C PRO A 115 1.78 13.31 19.97
N THR A 116 3.06 13.01 20.16
CA THR A 116 3.58 12.25 21.30
C THR A 116 4.32 13.12 22.29
N GLN A 117 4.70 14.34 21.88
CA GLN A 117 5.41 15.30 22.71
C GLN A 117 4.60 16.58 22.94
N PRO A 118 4.76 17.25 24.09
CA PRO A 118 4.09 18.53 24.37
C PRO A 118 4.37 19.59 23.31
N VAL A 119 5.61 19.67 22.81
CA VAL A 119 6.02 20.66 21.80
C VAL A 119 5.22 20.56 20.50
N GLU A 120 4.75 19.36 20.15
CA GLU A 120 3.93 19.13 18.95
C GLU A 120 2.50 19.65 19.16
N LEU A 121 1.96 19.54 20.39
CA LEU A 121 0.65 20.13 20.71
C LEU A 121 0.67 21.66 20.67
N TYR A 122 1.76 22.31 21.08
CA TYR A 122 1.91 23.77 20.95
C TYR A 122 1.90 24.25 19.50
N VAL A 123 2.26 23.40 18.53
CA VAL A 123 2.21 23.73 17.09
C VAL A 123 0.78 23.62 16.54
N ILE A 124 -0.05 22.77 17.17
CA ILE A 124 -1.42 22.48 16.71
C ILE A 124 -2.44 23.44 17.34
N ILE A 125 -2.28 23.74 18.63
CA ILE A 125 -3.29 24.45 19.43
C ILE A 125 -2.74 25.79 19.89
N GLU A 126 -3.42 26.87 19.51
CA GLU A 126 -3.13 28.22 20.02
C GLU A 126 -3.59 28.38 21.47
N GLU A 127 -2.82 29.14 22.26
CA GLU A 127 -3.10 29.41 23.69
C GLU A 127 -3.34 28.12 24.50
N LEU A 128 -2.52 27.08 24.22
CA LEU A 128 -2.65 25.73 24.79
C LEU A 128 -2.79 25.71 26.32
N GLU A 129 -1.97 26.50 27.03
CA GLU A 129 -1.93 26.53 28.48
C GLU A 129 -3.24 27.07 29.09
N ASP A 130 -3.79 28.12 28.49
CA ASP A 130 -5.02 28.75 28.95
C ASP A 130 -6.25 27.87 28.67
N ARG A 131 -6.25 27.13 27.55
CA ARG A 131 -7.38 26.31 27.13
C ARG A 131 -7.41 24.92 27.75
N LEU A 132 -6.25 24.27 27.88
CA LEU A 132 -6.16 22.86 28.31
C LEU A 132 -5.52 22.69 29.69
N GLY A 133 -4.65 23.60 30.11
CA GLY A 133 -3.94 23.53 31.40
C GLY A 133 -3.36 22.14 31.66
N GLU A 134 -3.87 21.46 32.70
CA GLU A 134 -3.41 20.12 33.12
C GLU A 134 -3.83 18.99 32.17
N SER A 135 -4.83 19.22 31.30
CA SER A 135 -5.38 18.21 30.37
C SER A 135 -4.44 17.84 29.23
N MET A 136 -3.36 18.61 29.02
CA MET A 136 -2.38 18.36 27.95
C MET A 136 -1.79 16.95 28.05
N ASN A 137 -1.38 16.53 29.25
CA ASN A 137 -0.78 15.21 29.47
C ASN A 137 -1.79 14.07 29.20
N GLU A 138 -3.07 14.30 29.48
CA GLU A 138 -4.13 13.33 29.16
C GLU A 138 -4.28 13.16 27.64
N ILE A 139 -4.23 14.24 26.86
CA ILE A 139 -4.30 14.18 25.39
C ILE A 139 -3.13 13.38 24.84
N LEU A 140 -1.91 13.67 25.28
CA LEU A 140 -0.72 12.92 24.84
C LEU A 140 -0.83 11.43 25.17
N THR A 141 -1.35 11.10 26.35
CA THR A 141 -1.59 9.71 26.75
C THR A 141 -2.65 9.03 25.87
N LEU A 142 -3.75 9.74 25.57
CA LEU A 142 -4.80 9.24 24.68
C LEU A 142 -4.26 8.97 23.27
N VAL A 143 -3.48 9.90 22.72
CA VAL A 143 -2.86 9.75 21.40
C VAL A 143 -1.88 8.58 21.41
N GLY A 144 -0.97 8.49 22.38
CA GLY A 144 -0.04 7.38 22.51
C GLY A 144 -0.75 6.02 22.61
N SER A 145 -1.85 5.94 23.36
CA SER A 145 -2.65 4.71 23.48
C SER A 145 -3.45 4.34 22.23
N SER A 146 -3.61 5.27 21.29
CA SER A 146 -4.34 5.06 20.03
C SER A 146 -3.45 4.55 18.90
N LEU A 147 -2.13 4.68 19.06
CA LEU A 147 -1.15 4.16 18.13
C LEU A 147 -0.83 2.71 18.47
N SER A 148 -0.85 1.84 17.46
CA SER A 148 -0.39 0.45 17.60
C SER A 148 1.12 0.46 17.87
N GLU A 149 1.65 -0.39 18.76
CA GLU A 149 3.11 -0.42 19.00
C GLU A 149 3.88 -0.64 17.68
N SER A 150 4.82 0.27 17.39
CA SER A 150 5.73 0.13 16.25
C SER A 150 6.70 -1.02 16.55
N PRO A 151 6.96 -1.94 15.60
CA PRO A 151 7.86 -3.08 15.82
C PRO A 151 9.35 -2.71 15.96
N LEU A 152 9.73 -1.44 16.14
CA LEU A 152 11.12 -0.97 16.12
C LEU A 152 11.62 -0.27 17.39
N ALA A 153 11.05 -0.59 18.56
CA ALA A 153 11.48 -0.04 19.86
C ALA A 153 12.35 -1.00 20.70
N SER A 154 13.22 -1.79 20.06
CA SER A 154 14.27 -2.58 20.73
C SER A 154 15.66 -2.24 20.19
N GLN A 155 16.08 -0.99 20.31
CA GLN A 155 17.49 -0.61 20.13
C GLN A 155 18.02 0.04 21.41
N THR A 156 18.84 -0.72 22.14
CA THR A 156 19.77 -0.22 23.16
C THR A 156 21.19 -0.23 22.59
N PRO A 157 21.97 0.85 22.80
CA PRO A 157 23.43 0.74 22.82
C PRO A 157 24.04 1.45 24.05
N PRO A 158 25.36 1.37 24.33
CA PRO A 158 26.42 0.50 23.77
C PRO A 158 27.30 -0.18 24.85
N ASP A 159 27.81 -1.38 24.60
CA ASP A 159 29.24 -1.71 24.84
C ASP A 159 29.56 -3.12 24.33
N THR A 160 30.54 -3.25 23.43
CA THR A 160 31.73 -4.10 23.53
C THR A 160 32.37 -4.20 22.14
N LEU A 161 33.63 -3.77 22.05
CA LEU A 161 34.50 -3.87 20.90
C LEU A 161 34.79 -5.33 20.51
N ALA A 162 34.39 -5.76 19.30
CA ALA A 162 35.04 -6.87 18.60
C ALA A 162 34.78 -6.78 17.08
N LEU A 163 35.85 -6.51 16.31
CA LEU A 163 35.92 -6.89 14.90
C LEU A 163 36.04 -8.42 14.82
N PRO A 164 35.38 -9.08 13.85
CA PRO A 164 36.19 -9.70 12.80
C PRO A 164 35.63 -9.58 11.38
N THR A 165 36.59 -9.66 10.47
CA THR A 165 36.57 -9.61 9.00
C THR A 165 35.84 -10.78 8.33
N SER A 166 35.47 -10.54 7.05
CA SER A 166 35.11 -11.48 5.95
C SER A 166 33.70 -12.10 6.03
N ARG A 167 32.84 -12.08 5.01
CA ARG A 167 33.05 -12.34 3.57
C ARG A 167 31.78 -11.94 2.81
N VAL A 168 31.90 -11.21 1.71
CA VAL A 168 30.77 -10.95 0.78
C VAL A 168 30.36 -12.28 0.16
N LYS A 169 29.14 -12.74 0.44
CA LYS A 169 28.40 -13.69 -0.40
C LYS A 169 27.32 -12.90 -1.13
N ALA A 170 27.25 -13.14 -2.42
CA ALA A 170 26.33 -12.52 -3.36
C ALA A 170 24.87 -12.76 -2.93
N ASN A 171 24.04 -11.75 -3.23
CA ASN A 171 22.60 -11.76 -3.05
C ASN A 171 21.99 -13.07 -3.58
N GLU A 172 21.42 -13.86 -2.67
CA GLU A 172 20.34 -14.78 -3.01
C GLU A 172 19.13 -13.91 -3.31
N PHE A 173 18.66 -13.98 -4.56
CA PHE A 173 17.40 -13.39 -5.00
C PHE A 173 16.28 -14.32 -4.52
N ASP A 174 15.50 -13.86 -3.56
CA ASP A 174 14.21 -14.48 -3.22
C ASP A 174 13.20 -14.05 -4.29
N ASP A 175 12.76 -14.99 -5.14
CA ASP A 175 11.78 -14.79 -6.23
C ASP A 175 10.32 -14.60 -5.74
N ASP A 176 10.14 -14.29 -4.45
CA ASP A 176 8.83 -14.17 -3.79
C ASP A 176 8.56 -12.75 -3.24
N ASP A 177 9.19 -11.71 -3.82
CA ASP A 177 8.82 -10.30 -3.54
C ASP A 177 7.66 -9.86 -4.45
N PRO A 178 6.45 -9.60 -3.90
CA PRO A 178 5.29 -9.13 -4.68
C PRO A 178 5.48 -7.74 -5.31
N LEU A 179 6.60 -7.06 -5.04
CA LEU A 179 6.97 -5.75 -5.60
C LEU A 179 7.96 -5.83 -6.77
N HIS A 180 8.33 -7.02 -7.25
CA HIS A 180 9.18 -7.15 -8.43
C HIS A 180 8.37 -6.90 -9.71
N TYR A 181 8.53 -5.71 -10.30
CA TYR A 181 8.06 -5.41 -11.64
C TYR A 181 9.13 -5.85 -12.65
N PRO A 182 8.83 -6.73 -13.62
CA PRO A 182 9.76 -6.96 -14.71
C PRO A 182 9.88 -5.68 -15.54
N ASP A 183 11.13 -5.29 -15.84
CA ASP A 183 11.43 -4.15 -16.71
C ASP A 183 10.75 -4.38 -18.07
N MET A 184 9.93 -3.42 -18.48
CA MET A 184 9.07 -3.52 -19.65
C MET A 184 9.74 -2.81 -20.81
N ASP A 185 10.28 -3.58 -21.76
CA ASP A 185 10.92 -3.02 -22.94
C ASP A 185 9.88 -2.32 -23.84
N ALA A 186 10.34 -1.35 -24.63
CA ALA A 186 9.51 -0.43 -25.43
C ALA A 186 8.62 -1.11 -26.49
N ASP A 187 8.75 -2.42 -26.68
CA ASP A 187 8.03 -3.21 -27.67
C ASP A 187 6.96 -4.13 -27.03
N GLY A 188 6.85 -4.16 -25.69
CA GLY A 188 5.75 -4.81 -24.97
C GLY A 188 5.74 -6.35 -24.98
N ASP A 189 6.82 -6.98 -25.43
CA ASP A 189 7.02 -8.42 -25.26
C ASP A 189 7.54 -8.69 -23.84
N ILE A 190 6.78 -9.47 -23.07
CA ILE A 190 7.26 -10.06 -21.83
C ILE A 190 8.07 -11.29 -22.25
N ASP A 191 9.39 -11.22 -22.12
CA ASP A 191 10.26 -12.38 -22.33
C ASP A 191 10.06 -13.35 -21.15
N MET A 192 8.94 -14.07 -21.17
CA MET A 192 8.73 -15.26 -20.35
C MET A 192 9.52 -16.37 -21.03
N GLU A 193 10.83 -16.42 -20.77
CA GLU A 193 11.64 -17.58 -21.06
C GLU A 193 11.12 -18.73 -20.18
N GLU A 194 10.07 -19.42 -20.65
CA GLU A 194 9.51 -20.62 -20.01
C GLU A 194 10.59 -21.70 -20.01
N HIS A 195 11.35 -21.76 -18.92
CA HIS A 195 12.25 -22.87 -18.65
C HIS A 195 11.36 -24.09 -18.34
N PHE A 196 11.13 -24.94 -19.34
CA PHE A 196 10.52 -26.25 -19.14
C PHE A 196 11.47 -27.08 -18.26
N ASP A 197 11.13 -27.22 -16.98
CA ASP A 197 11.82 -28.11 -16.04
C ASP A 197 11.31 -29.55 -16.26
N ASP A 198 11.98 -30.28 -17.14
CA ASP A 198 11.73 -31.70 -17.41
C ASP A 198 12.35 -32.59 -16.32
N THR A 199 11.88 -32.42 -15.08
CA THR A 199 12.09 -33.41 -14.01
C THR A 199 10.78 -34.12 -13.68
N GLY A 200 10.20 -34.75 -14.70
CA GLY A 200 9.19 -35.79 -14.47
C GLY A 200 9.88 -37.05 -13.98
N GLU A 201 9.67 -37.43 -12.71
CA GLU A 201 9.95 -38.78 -12.20
C GLU A 201 9.12 -39.81 -13.01
N GLY A 202 9.67 -40.25 -14.13
CA GLY A 202 9.20 -41.41 -14.85
C GLY A 202 9.61 -42.67 -14.10
N ALA A 203 8.66 -43.28 -13.38
CA ALA A 203 8.83 -44.63 -12.86
C ALA A 203 8.98 -45.59 -14.05
N GLY A 204 10.23 -45.92 -14.38
CA GLY A 204 10.58 -46.92 -15.39
C GLY A 204 10.02 -48.28 -14.99
N ILE A 205 9.02 -48.74 -15.74
CA ILE A 205 8.60 -50.14 -15.73
C ILE A 205 9.50 -50.91 -16.72
N GLU A 206 10.65 -51.36 -16.23
CA GLU A 206 11.43 -52.40 -16.89
C GLU A 206 10.70 -53.75 -16.70
N GLY A 207 10.43 -54.50 -17.78
CA GLY A 207 9.95 -55.88 -17.66
C GLY A 207 9.27 -56.45 -18.90
N ASP A 208 10.07 -57.15 -19.70
CA ASP A 208 9.75 -58.33 -20.52
C ASP A 208 8.74 -58.20 -21.68
N LEU A 209 9.30 -57.80 -22.83
CA LEU A 209 8.82 -58.13 -24.16
C LEU A 209 9.26 -59.57 -24.50
N ASP A 210 8.51 -60.57 -24.06
CA ASP A 210 8.60 -61.91 -24.63
C ASP A 210 7.77 -61.96 -25.92
N VAL A 211 8.51 -62.08 -27.02
CA VAL A 211 8.02 -62.41 -28.36
C VAL A 211 7.69 -63.91 -28.37
N GLU A 212 6.42 -64.27 -28.46
CA GLU A 212 6.03 -65.59 -28.98
C GLU A 212 5.26 -65.40 -30.29
N GLU A 213 5.87 -65.86 -31.37
CA GLU A 213 5.24 -66.15 -32.66
C GLU A 213 4.33 -67.39 -32.51
N ASP A 214 3.06 -67.27 -32.92
CA ASP A 214 2.31 -68.28 -33.67
C ASP A 214 1.03 -67.69 -34.29
#